data_AF-A0A7S0RIU7-F1
#
_entry.id   AF-A0A7S0RIU7-F1
#
_cell.length_a   1.000
_cell.length_b   1.000
_cell.length_c   1.000
_cell.angle_alpha   90.00
_cell.angle_beta   90.00
_cell.angle_gamma   90.00
#
_symmetry.space_group_name_H-M   'P 1'
#
loop_
_entity.id
_entity.type
_entity.pdbx_description
1 polymer ?
#
loop_
_entity_poly.entity_id
_entity_poly.type
_entity_poly.pdbx_seq_one_letter_code
_entity_poly.pdbx_strand_id
1 'polypeptide(L)'
;EAADQLLFTREAICAVAAKHGLHACFLPKMWAEQAGNGCHMHTSLWRDGRSVHHDARPAGTHPVHPPGPEADPAEVAGVEPGRFYGGVLARLPALLCFTAPSPNSFHRMRPSTWSGAFQCWGYENREAPLRGAERLP
;
A
#
# COMPACT_ATOMS: atom_id res chain seq x y z
N GLU A 1 8.55 2.56 -15.72
CA GLU A 1 7.18 2.50 -16.25
C GLU A 1 6.11 3.03 -15.29
N ALA A 2 5.74 2.34 -14.20
CA ALA A 2 4.64 2.80 -13.34
C ALA A 2 4.86 4.21 -12.74
N ALA A 3 6.10 4.54 -12.34
CA ALA A 3 6.45 5.88 -11.87
C ALA A 3 6.33 6.94 -13.00
N ASP A 4 6.76 6.60 -14.21
CA ASP A 4 6.65 7.49 -15.38
C ASP A 4 5.18 7.73 -15.74
N GLN A 5 4.35 6.69 -15.71
CA GLN A 5 2.91 6.77 -15.91
C GLN A 5 2.23 7.65 -14.86
N LEU A 6 2.65 7.58 -13.60
CA LEU A 6 2.14 8.47 -12.54
C LEU A 6 2.46 9.94 -12.84
N LEU A 7 3.69 10.25 -13.24
CA LEU A 7 4.09 11.62 -13.59
C LEU A 7 3.30 12.13 -14.79
N PHE A 8 3.28 11.35 -15.88
CA PHE A 8 2.54 11.67 -17.09
C PHE A 8 1.04 11.89 -16.81
N THR A 9 0.45 11.05 -15.96
CA THR A 9 -0.97 11.18 -15.58
C THR A 9 -1.23 12.49 -14.84
N ARG A 10 -0.37 12.88 -13.89
CA ARG A 10 -0.51 14.14 -13.16
C ARG A 10 -0.37 15.35 -14.08
N GLU A 11 0.59 15.32 -15.00
CA GLU A 11 0.77 16.37 -16.00
C GLU A 11 -0.45 16.49 -16.92
N ALA A 12 -0.98 15.36 -17.40
CA ALA A 12 -2.19 15.33 -18.21
C ALA A 12 -3.39 15.92 -17.46
N ILE A 13 -3.60 15.55 -16.19
CA ILE A 13 -4.66 16.10 -15.35
C ILE A 13 -4.51 17.61 -15.19
N CYS A 14 -3.30 18.10 -14.86
CA CYS A 14 -3.03 19.53 -14.74
C CYS A 14 -3.30 20.28 -16.05
N ALA A 15 -2.86 19.75 -17.19
CA ALA A 15 -3.04 20.37 -18.50
C ALA A 15 -4.52 20.46 -18.89
N VAL A 16 -5.30 19.40 -18.64
CA VAL A 16 -6.75 19.42 -18.88
C VAL A 16 -7.44 20.41 -17.94
N ALA A 17 -7.15 20.39 -16.64
CA ALA A 17 -7.74 21.33 -15.68
C ALA A 17 -7.48 22.80 -16.08
N ALA A 18 -6.25 23.12 -16.48
CA ALA A 18 -5.87 24.47 -16.92
C ALA A 18 -6.65 24.93 -18.16
N LYS A 19 -6.90 24.03 -19.13
CA LYS A 19 -7.73 24.33 -20.31
C LYS A 19 -9.18 24.71 -19.96
N HIS A 20 -9.66 24.27 -18.79
CA HIS A 20 -10.98 24.61 -18.28
C HIS A 20 -10.96 25.74 -17.23
N GLY A 21 -9.83 26.44 -17.06
CA GLY A 21 -9.70 27.53 -16.07
C GLY A 21 -9.67 27.04 -14.62
N LEU A 22 -9.32 25.77 -14.39
CA LEU A 22 -9.23 25.16 -13.06
C LEU A 22 -7.78 24.85 -12.69
N HIS A 23 -7.53 24.69 -11.39
CA HIS A 23 -6.26 24.19 -10.86
C HIS A 23 -6.44 22.81 -10.23
N ALA A 24 -5.83 21.79 -10.83
CA ALA A 24 -5.71 20.48 -10.20
C ALA A 24 -4.70 20.54 -9.05
N CYS A 25 -5.02 19.90 -7.93
CA CYS A 25 -4.17 19.92 -6.74
C CYS A 25 -4.05 18.52 -6.13
N PHE A 26 -2.81 18.10 -5.90
CA PHE A 26 -2.47 16.78 -5.36
C PHE A 26 -1.97 16.86 -3.90
N LEU A 27 -2.23 17.97 -3.21
CA LEU A 27 -1.88 18.12 -1.80
C LEU A 27 -2.54 17.00 -0.97
N PRO A 28 -1.82 16.36 -0.04
CA PRO A 28 -2.39 15.31 0.80
C PRO A 28 -3.64 15.76 1.56
N LYS A 29 -3.64 16.99 2.07
CA LYS A 29 -4.77 17.60 2.78
C LYS A 29 -4.92 19.04 2.31
N MET A 30 -6.03 19.34 1.63
CA MET A 30 -6.34 20.72 1.19
C MET A 30 -7.21 21.44 2.22
N TRP A 31 -8.25 20.76 2.70
CA TRP A 31 -9.17 21.29 3.71
C TRP A 31 -9.14 20.41 4.96
N ALA A 32 -9.10 21.05 6.13
CA ALA A 32 -8.98 20.36 7.43
C ALA A 32 -10.11 19.35 7.66
N GLU A 33 -11.34 19.70 7.29
CA GLU A 33 -12.55 18.93 7.58
C GLU A 33 -12.97 17.97 6.45
N GLN A 34 -12.25 17.92 5.33
CA GLN A 34 -12.60 17.05 4.20
C GLN A 34 -11.63 15.89 4.01
N ALA A 35 -12.03 14.85 3.27
CA ALA A 35 -11.11 13.80 2.88
C ALA A 35 -9.89 14.38 2.11
N GLY A 36 -8.74 13.74 2.29
CA GLY A 36 -7.50 14.14 1.61
C GLY A 36 -7.23 13.32 0.35
N ASN A 37 -6.17 13.69 -0.38
CA ASN A 37 -5.72 12.94 -1.55
C ASN A 37 -4.73 11.85 -1.15
N GLY A 38 -5.00 10.60 -1.54
CA GLY A 38 -4.13 9.43 -1.41
C GLY A 38 -3.44 9.06 -2.72
N CYS A 39 -2.34 8.30 -2.63
CA CYS A 39 -1.69 7.67 -3.79
C CYS A 39 -1.36 6.22 -3.43
N HIS A 40 -2.39 5.36 -3.44
CA HIS A 40 -2.22 3.96 -3.07
C HIS A 40 -1.37 3.24 -4.11
N MET A 41 -0.38 2.49 -3.64
CA MET A 41 0.51 1.71 -4.51
C MET A 41 0.18 0.23 -4.36
N HIS A 42 -0.32 -0.36 -5.45
CA HIS A 42 -0.54 -1.80 -5.54
C HIS A 42 0.77 -2.46 -5.96
N THR A 43 1.27 -3.39 -5.16
CA THR A 43 2.56 -4.06 -5.40
C THR A 43 2.38 -5.56 -5.42
N SER A 44 3.10 -6.23 -6.31
CA SER A 44 3.19 -7.69 -6.36
C SER A 44 4.61 -8.10 -6.75
N LEU A 45 5.12 -9.14 -6.11
CA LEU A 45 6.39 -9.78 -6.44
C LEU A 45 6.12 -10.99 -7.32
N TRP A 46 6.95 -11.15 -8.35
CA TRP A 46 6.88 -12.26 -9.30
C TRP A 46 8.23 -12.96 -9.38
N ARG A 47 8.20 -14.29 -9.44
CA ARG A 47 9.37 -15.15 -9.65
C ARG A 47 8.98 -16.26 -10.62
N ASP A 48 9.80 -16.48 -11.64
CA ASP A 48 9.59 -17.53 -12.64
C ASP A 48 8.18 -17.54 -13.26
N GLY A 49 7.66 -16.34 -13.55
CA GLY A 49 6.32 -16.16 -14.13
C GLY A 49 5.14 -16.38 -13.18
N ARG A 50 5.39 -16.62 -11.89
CA ARG A 50 4.36 -16.81 -10.85
C ARG A 50 4.43 -15.70 -9.82
N SER A 51 3.26 -15.25 -9.36
CA SER A 51 3.19 -14.28 -8.28
C SER A 51 3.55 -14.94 -6.96
N VAL A 52 4.52 -14.37 -6.25
CA VAL A 52 4.95 -14.82 -4.91
C VAL A 52 3.81 -14.67 -3.89
N HIS A 53 2.85 -13.77 -4.15
CA HIS A 53 1.67 -13.59 -3.30
C HIS A 53 0.52 -14.57 -3.61
N HIS A 54 0.60 -15.34 -4.70
CA HIS A 54 -0.51 -16.16 -5.21
C HIS A 54 -0.59 -17.56 -4.57
N ASP A 55 0.48 -18.03 -3.93
CA ASP A 55 0.52 -19.31 -3.21
C ASP A 55 0.27 -19.18 -1.69
N ALA A 56 -0.22 -18.01 -1.24
CA ALA A 56 -0.58 -17.84 0.15
C ALA A 56 -1.89 -18.58 0.44
N ARG A 57 -1.72 -19.77 1.04
CA ARG A 57 -2.66 -20.64 1.77
C ARG A 57 -4.02 -19.98 2.11
N PRO A 58 -5.14 -20.74 2.12
CA PRO A 58 -6.48 -20.22 2.45
C PRO A 58 -6.49 -19.23 3.63
N ALA A 59 -7.29 -18.18 3.46
CA ALA A 59 -7.45 -17.07 4.40
C ALA A 59 -7.47 -17.55 5.85
N GLY A 60 -6.56 -17.01 6.68
CA GLY A 60 -6.45 -17.34 8.11
C GLY A 60 -5.26 -18.23 8.52
N THR A 61 -4.42 -18.66 7.58
CA THR A 61 -3.29 -19.58 7.87
C THR A 61 -1.90 -19.00 7.62
N HIS A 62 -1.78 -17.66 7.56
CA HIS A 62 -0.46 -17.01 7.54
C HIS A 62 0.24 -17.25 8.87
N PRO A 63 1.41 -17.92 8.88
CA PRO A 63 2.14 -18.15 10.11
C PRO A 63 2.53 -16.81 10.74
N VAL A 64 2.05 -16.54 11.96
CA VAL A 64 2.53 -15.43 12.81
C VAL A 64 3.94 -15.73 13.35
N HIS A 65 4.42 -16.97 13.17
CA HIS A 65 5.73 -17.45 13.59
C HIS A 65 6.52 -18.02 12.41
N PRO A 66 7.86 -17.85 12.37
CA PRO A 66 8.69 -18.51 11.39
C PRO A 66 8.54 -20.03 11.50
N PRO A 67 8.55 -20.76 10.37
CA PRO A 67 8.49 -22.22 10.38
C PRO A 67 9.65 -22.80 11.18
N GLY A 68 9.38 -23.81 12.00
CA GLY A 68 10.42 -24.59 12.67
C GLY A 68 11.27 -25.38 11.66
N PRO A 69 12.39 -25.97 12.10
CA PRO A 69 13.31 -26.70 11.24
C PRO A 69 12.69 -27.93 10.54
N GLU A 70 11.51 -28.37 10.96
CA GLU A 70 10.78 -29.53 10.42
C GLU A 70 9.55 -29.14 9.54
N ALA A 71 9.40 -27.86 9.20
CA ALA A 71 8.23 -27.39 8.47
C ALA A 71 8.21 -27.90 7.02
N ASP A 72 7.00 -28.22 6.54
CA ASP A 72 6.74 -28.63 5.16
C ASP A 72 7.18 -27.52 4.18
N PRO A 73 7.83 -27.84 3.05
CA PRO A 73 8.13 -26.88 1.98
C PRO A 73 6.95 -25.98 1.57
N ALA A 74 5.71 -26.47 1.61
CA ALA A 74 4.50 -25.68 1.37
C ALA A 74 4.22 -24.66 2.50
N GLU A 75 4.58 -24.97 3.74
CA GLU A 75 4.53 -24.04 4.87
C GLU A 75 5.60 -22.96 4.76
N VAL A 76 6.78 -23.30 4.23
CA VAL A 76 7.85 -22.33 3.95
C VAL A 76 7.48 -21.40 2.77
N ALA A 77 6.79 -21.91 1.75
CA ALA A 77 6.30 -21.09 0.63
C ALA A 77 5.24 -20.06 1.06
N GLY A 78 4.35 -20.43 1.99
CA GLY A 78 3.37 -19.51 2.60
C GLY A 78 3.98 -18.40 3.45
N VAL A 79 5.28 -18.49 3.77
CA VAL A 79 6.01 -17.51 4.58
C VAL A 79 6.59 -16.38 3.72
N GLU A 80 6.82 -16.58 2.42
CA GLU A 80 7.37 -15.54 1.54
C GLU A 80 6.49 -14.27 1.44
N PRO A 81 5.15 -14.37 1.25
CA PRO A 81 4.25 -13.23 1.37
C PRO A 81 4.35 -12.57 2.76
N GLY A 82 4.34 -13.38 3.82
CA GLY A 82 4.46 -12.93 5.20
C GLY A 82 5.77 -12.19 5.49
N ARG A 83 6.89 -12.62 4.90
CA ARG A 83 8.21 -11.98 5.01
C ARG A 83 8.22 -10.63 4.30
N PHE A 84 7.64 -10.54 3.11
CA PHE A 84 7.50 -9.28 2.41
C PHE A 84 6.65 -8.29 3.22
N TYR A 85 5.43 -8.66 3.59
CA TYR A 85 4.54 -7.79 4.36
C TYR A 85 5.12 -7.45 5.74
N GLY A 86 5.74 -8.42 6.43
CA GLY A 86 6.40 -8.21 7.71
C GLY A 86 7.59 -7.27 7.61
N GLY A 87 8.40 -7.38 6.55
CA GLY A 87 9.52 -6.48 6.28
C GLY A 87 9.06 -5.05 6.00
N VAL A 88 8.02 -4.88 5.16
CA VAL A 88 7.44 -3.56 4.89
C VAL A 88 6.80 -2.98 6.15
N LEU A 89 6.01 -3.77 6.88
CA LEU A 89 5.36 -3.35 8.13
C LEU A 89 6.41 -2.87 9.15
N ALA A 90 7.49 -3.62 9.34
CA ALA A 90 8.57 -3.27 10.26
C ALA A 90 9.31 -1.97 9.87
N ARG A 91 9.32 -1.61 8.58
CA ARG A 91 10.01 -0.43 8.04
C ARG A 91 9.07 0.73 7.69
N LEU A 92 7.75 0.58 7.87
CA LEU A 92 6.77 1.63 7.54
C LEU A 92 7.16 3.02 8.06
N PRO A 93 7.54 3.21 9.35
CA PRO A 93 7.93 4.54 9.82
C PRO A 93 9.09 5.16 9.05
N ALA A 94 10.08 4.36 8.66
CA ALA A 94 11.21 4.81 7.86
C ALA A 94 10.81 5.13 6.41
N LEU A 95 9.87 4.38 5.84
CA LEU A 95 9.39 4.61 4.48
C LEU A 95 8.61 5.92 4.32
N LEU A 96 8.02 6.46 5.41
CA LEU A 96 7.25 7.70 5.39
C LEU A 96 8.07 8.91 4.90
N CYS A 97 9.40 8.92 5.08
CA CYS A 97 10.22 10.01 4.55
C CYS A 97 10.23 10.07 3.02
N PHE A 98 9.85 8.99 2.34
CA PHE A 98 9.70 8.93 0.89
C PHE A 98 8.23 8.95 0.45
N THR A 99 7.34 8.27 1.19
CA THR A 99 5.93 8.10 0.79
C THR A 99 5.00 9.19 1.32
N ALA A 100 5.39 9.89 2.37
CA ALA A 100 4.68 11.00 3.00
C ALA A 100 5.63 12.16 3.35
N PRO A 101 6.41 12.69 2.38
CA PRO A 101 7.61 13.50 2.63
C PRO A 101 7.35 14.94 3.09
N SER A 102 6.11 15.32 3.40
CA SER A 102 5.74 16.68 3.77
C SER A 102 4.94 16.73 5.07
N PRO A 103 5.05 17.82 5.86
CA PRO A 103 4.22 18.01 7.06
C PRO A 103 2.72 17.87 6.76
N ASN A 104 2.28 18.34 5.58
CA ASN A 104 0.88 18.22 5.15
C ASN A 104 0.41 16.77 5.01
N SER A 105 1.32 15.83 4.72
CA SER A 105 1.01 14.39 4.65
C SER A 105 0.55 13.86 6.02
N PHE A 106 1.16 14.33 7.11
CA PHE A 106 0.79 13.94 8.47
C PHE A 106 -0.53 14.57 8.92
N HIS A 107 -0.95 15.70 8.35
CA HIS A 107 -2.31 16.22 8.55
C HIS A 107 -3.38 15.35 7.89
N ARG A 108 -3.03 14.58 6.85
CA ARG A 108 -3.91 13.56 6.25
C ARG A 108 -3.96 12.28 7.07
N MET A 109 -2.83 11.83 7.62
CA MET A 109 -2.70 10.57 8.37
C MET A 109 -3.30 10.67 9.78
N ARG A 110 -4.63 10.61 9.86
CA ARG A 110 -5.39 10.64 11.12
C ARG A 110 -6.35 9.45 11.20
N PRO A 111 -6.67 8.96 12.40
CA PRO A 111 -7.69 7.94 12.57
C PRO A 111 -9.02 8.36 11.93
N SER A 112 -9.77 7.40 11.39
CA SER A 112 -11.09 7.58 10.78
C SER A 112 -11.07 8.41 9.49
N THR A 113 -9.95 8.37 8.75
CA THR A 113 -9.82 9.06 7.46
C THR A 113 -9.36 8.15 6.32
N TRP A 114 -9.32 6.82 6.52
CA TRP A 114 -8.89 5.83 5.53
C TRP A 114 -7.50 6.11 4.96
N SER A 115 -6.59 6.59 5.82
CA SER A 115 -5.30 7.14 5.41
C SER A 115 -4.08 6.35 5.90
N GLY A 116 -4.29 5.24 6.63
CA GLY A 116 -3.19 4.42 7.12
C GLY A 116 -2.53 4.96 8.39
N ALA A 117 -3.32 5.45 9.35
CA ALA A 117 -2.80 6.14 10.55
C ALA A 117 -2.08 5.23 11.56
N PHE A 118 -2.20 3.90 11.42
CA PHE A 118 -1.63 2.93 12.34
C PHE A 118 -0.65 2.00 11.63
N GLN A 119 0.41 1.58 12.32
CA GLN A 119 1.34 0.57 11.80
C GLN A 119 0.72 -0.83 11.91
N CYS A 120 -0.19 -1.14 10.99
CA CYS A 120 -0.88 -2.41 10.92
C CYS A 120 -1.08 -2.86 9.47
N TRP A 121 -1.56 -4.09 9.30
CA TRP A 121 -1.99 -4.61 8.01
C TRP A 121 -3.27 -5.43 8.16
N GLY A 122 -4.01 -5.61 7.08
CA GLY A 122 -5.18 -6.49 7.08
C GLY A 122 -5.78 -6.68 5.69
N TYR A 123 -6.58 -7.72 5.55
CA TYR A 123 -7.39 -7.96 4.35
C TYR A 123 -8.58 -7.02 4.33
N GLU A 124 -8.82 -6.40 3.18
CA GLU A 124 -9.96 -5.49 2.94
C GLU A 124 -10.07 -4.29 3.90
N ASN A 125 -9.11 -4.10 4.81
CA ASN A 125 -9.10 -3.04 5.79
C ASN A 125 -8.61 -1.73 5.14
N ARG A 126 -9.53 -0.81 4.87
CA ARG A 126 -9.25 0.50 4.27
C ARG A 126 -8.52 1.47 5.21
N GLU A 127 -8.51 1.20 6.51
CA GLU A 127 -7.80 2.02 7.49
C GLU A 127 -6.33 1.60 7.64
N ALA A 128 -5.97 0.39 7.20
CA ALA A 128 -4.61 -0.11 7.27
C ALA A 128 -3.73 0.48 6.15
N PRO A 129 -2.49 0.91 6.43
CA PRO A 129 -1.55 1.35 5.40
C PRO A 129 -1.10 0.21 4.48
N LEU A 130 -1.13 -1.03 4.97
CA LEU A 130 -0.86 -2.25 4.23
C LEU A 130 -2.15 -3.05 4.11
N ARG A 131 -2.70 -3.12 2.90
CA ARG A 131 -3.96 -3.82 2.64
C ARG A 131 -3.75 -4.97 1.67
N GLY A 132 -4.11 -6.18 2.10
CA GLY A 132 -4.30 -7.31 1.20
C GLY A 132 -5.64 -7.16 0.49
N ALA A 133 -5.64 -7.30 -0.84
CA ALA A 133 -6.87 -7.45 -1.60
C ALA A 133 -7.16 -8.95 -1.72
N GLU A 134 -8.34 -9.39 -1.30
CA GLU A 134 -8.79 -10.75 -1.61
C GLU A 134 -9.03 -10.87 -3.12
N ARG A 135 -8.61 -12.00 -3.69
CA ARG A 135 -9.08 -12.38 -5.01
C ARG A 135 -10.48 -12.93 -4.81
N LEU A 136 -11.51 -12.18 -5.24
CA LEU A 136 -12.85 -12.74 -5.38
C LEU A 136 -12.73 -14.01 -6.26
N PRO A 137 -13.45 -15.09 -5.90
CA PRO A 137 -13.34 -16.39 -6.56
C PRO A 137 -13.56 -16.33 -8.07
#